data_AF-A0A821VS04-F1
#
_entry.id   AF-A0A821VS04-F1
#
_cell.length_a   1.000
_cell.length_b   1.000
_cell.length_c   1.000
_cell.angle_alpha   90.00
_cell.angle_beta   90.00
_cell.angle_gamma   90.00
#
_symmetry.space_group_name_H-M   'P 1'
#
loop_
_entity.id
_entity.type
_entity.pdbx_description
1 polymer ?
#
loop_
_entity_poly.entity_id
_entity_poly.type
_entity_poly.pdbx_seq_one_letter_code
_entity_poly.pdbx_strand_id
1 'polypeptide(L)'
;MANAFYWAIMAASEGWLVLEPNYRGSPGYGDQFIAEIRYRPLSGPGKDILSGVDQLIKDGIADPHRLSVGGYSYGGLLTNWLITQTKRFNAALSGAGITDHASAWGTMDTPAFHKYFFGGFPWEVPYIYQNESPIYQLTKVRTPTHIITAEGDMRIPASQSYMLERALYYR
;
A
#
# COMPACT_ATOMS: atom_id res chain seq x y z
N MET A 1 16.00 7.98 -12.95
CA MET A 1 14.89 7.31 -12.22
C MET A 1 13.53 7.58 -12.88
N ALA A 2 13.39 7.41 -14.21
CA ALA A 2 12.15 7.76 -14.92
C ALA A 2 11.25 6.55 -15.26
N ASN A 3 11.66 5.32 -14.95
CA ASN A 3 10.98 4.10 -15.40
C ASN A 3 10.11 3.42 -14.32
N ALA A 4 10.35 3.67 -13.02
CA ALA A 4 9.71 2.88 -11.97
C ALA A 4 8.20 3.15 -11.79
N PHE A 5 7.72 4.33 -12.19
CA PHE A 5 6.29 4.66 -12.19
C PHE A 5 5.51 4.01 -13.34
N TYR A 6 6.19 3.53 -14.39
CA TYR A 6 5.57 2.86 -15.54
C TYR A 6 5.49 1.34 -15.40
N TRP A 7 5.64 0.81 -14.17
CA TRP A 7 5.70 -0.64 -13.93
C TRP A 7 4.49 -1.39 -14.51
N ALA A 8 3.29 -0.81 -14.44
CA ALA A 8 2.05 -1.38 -14.97
C ALA A 8 2.13 -1.59 -16.50
N ILE A 9 2.49 -0.54 -17.24
CA ILE A 9 2.62 -0.61 -18.70
C ILE A 9 3.75 -1.58 -19.11
N MET A 10 4.88 -1.58 -18.39
CA MET A 10 5.97 -2.53 -18.64
C MET A 10 5.55 -3.98 -18.37
N ALA A 11 4.79 -4.24 -17.30
CA ALA A 11 4.28 -5.58 -17.02
C ALA A 11 3.30 -6.03 -18.12
N ALA A 12 2.40 -5.14 -18.56
CA ALA A 12 1.47 -5.43 -19.65
C ALA A 12 2.20 -5.73 -20.97
N SER A 13 3.27 -4.99 -21.30
CA SER A 13 4.08 -5.27 -22.50
C SER A 13 4.80 -6.62 -22.45
N GLU A 14 5.09 -7.12 -21.25
CA GLU A 14 5.68 -8.44 -21.01
C GLU A 14 4.61 -9.55 -20.82
N GLY A 15 3.35 -9.28 -21.18
CA GLY A 15 2.28 -10.29 -21.21
C GLY A 15 1.59 -10.53 -19.87
N TRP A 16 1.75 -9.64 -18.87
CA TRP A 16 0.98 -9.72 -17.63
C TRP A 16 -0.41 -9.09 -17.81
N LEU A 17 -1.41 -9.72 -17.18
CA LEU A 17 -2.66 -9.03 -16.86
C LEU A 17 -2.38 -8.00 -15.76
N VAL A 18 -2.84 -6.77 -15.95
CA VAL A 18 -2.68 -5.68 -14.98
C VAL A 18 -4.04 -5.17 -14.54
N LEU A 19 -4.26 -5.15 -13.22
CA LEU A 19 -5.43 -4.56 -12.58
C LEU A 19 -5.02 -3.25 -11.89
N GLU A 20 -5.55 -2.12 -12.35
CA GLU A 20 -5.38 -0.79 -11.75
C GLU A 20 -6.75 -0.22 -11.37
N PRO A 21 -7.34 -0.65 -10.23
CA PRO A 21 -8.70 -0.30 -9.88
C PRO A 21 -8.73 1.08 -9.22
N ASN A 22 -9.72 1.89 -9.58
CA ASN A 22 -10.11 3.06 -8.79
C ASN A 22 -10.91 2.61 -7.57
N TYR A 23 -10.22 2.33 -6.47
CA TYR A 23 -10.82 1.97 -5.18
C TYR A 23 -11.47 3.18 -4.49
N ARG A 24 -12.26 2.95 -3.44
CA ARG A 24 -12.90 4.03 -2.66
C ARG A 24 -11.86 5.06 -2.20
N GLY A 25 -12.16 6.34 -2.36
CA GLY A 25 -11.20 7.44 -2.17
C GLY A 25 -10.55 7.96 -3.44
N SER A 26 -10.63 7.24 -4.56
CA SER A 26 -10.11 7.71 -5.84
C SER A 26 -10.94 8.88 -6.38
N PRO A 27 -10.32 9.88 -7.03
CA PRO A 27 -11.05 10.99 -7.63
C PRO A 27 -11.87 10.57 -8.86
N GLY A 28 -12.82 11.41 -9.29
CA GLY A 28 -13.61 11.19 -10.51
C GLY A 28 -14.98 10.53 -10.30
N TYR A 29 -15.34 10.21 -9.06
CA TYR A 29 -16.59 9.50 -8.70
C TYR A 29 -17.47 10.28 -7.71
N GLY A 30 -17.18 11.57 -7.51
CA GLY A 30 -17.92 12.47 -6.61
C GLY A 30 -17.36 12.51 -5.18
N ASP A 31 -17.73 13.57 -4.45
CA ASP A 31 -17.18 13.89 -3.12
C ASP A 31 -17.42 12.79 -2.09
N GLN A 32 -18.58 12.13 -2.16
CA GLN A 32 -18.89 11.01 -1.28
C GLN A 32 -17.89 9.86 -1.46
N PHE A 33 -17.62 9.46 -2.70
CA PHE A 33 -16.69 8.36 -2.99
C PHE A 33 -15.26 8.70 -2.56
N ILE A 34 -14.83 9.96 -2.73
CA ILE A 34 -13.52 10.43 -2.26
C ILE A 34 -13.45 10.39 -0.73
N ALA A 35 -14.52 10.78 -0.03
CA ALA A 35 -14.54 10.84 1.42
C ALA A 35 -14.56 9.46 2.11
N GLU A 36 -14.95 8.39 1.42
CA GLU A 36 -15.07 7.03 1.97
C GLU A 36 -13.75 6.40 2.46
N ILE A 37 -12.61 6.95 2.03
CA ILE A 37 -11.28 6.51 2.48
C ILE A 37 -10.95 6.97 3.91
N ARG A 38 -11.66 7.98 4.43
CA ARG A 38 -11.40 8.52 5.76
C ARG A 38 -11.64 7.47 6.84
N TYR A 39 -10.82 7.53 7.89
CA TYR A 39 -10.77 6.63 9.03
C TYR A 39 -10.34 5.19 8.71
N ARG A 40 -10.21 4.81 7.43
CA ARG A 40 -9.74 3.50 6.96
C ARG A 40 -8.89 3.61 5.69
N PRO A 41 -7.82 4.43 5.70
CA PRO A 41 -7.13 4.78 4.46
C PRO A 41 -6.46 3.58 3.76
N LEU A 42 -6.11 2.52 4.47
CA LEU A 42 -5.44 1.36 3.88
C LEU A 42 -6.43 0.21 3.77
N SER A 43 -7.17 -0.07 4.85
CA SER A 43 -8.07 -1.22 4.89
C SER A 43 -9.30 -1.07 4.01
N GLY A 44 -9.78 0.15 3.76
CA GLY A 44 -10.85 0.41 2.80
C GLY A 44 -10.40 0.08 1.36
N PRO A 45 -9.47 0.86 0.79
CA PRO A 45 -8.90 0.60 -0.53
C PRO A 45 -8.35 -0.81 -0.73
N GLY A 46 -7.63 -1.34 0.26
CA GLY A 46 -7.03 -2.67 0.19
C GLY A 46 -8.07 -3.78 0.04
N LYS A 47 -9.25 -3.65 0.68
CA LYS A 47 -10.36 -4.60 0.49
C LYS A 47 -10.96 -4.50 -0.91
N ASP A 48 -11.12 -3.29 -1.43
CA ASP A 48 -11.63 -3.09 -2.80
C ASP A 48 -10.69 -3.70 -3.84
N ILE A 49 -9.38 -3.54 -3.67
CA ILE A 49 -8.36 -4.18 -4.50
C ILE A 49 -8.51 -5.70 -4.45
N LEU A 50 -8.56 -6.30 -3.25
CA LEU A 50 -8.70 -7.76 -3.10
C LEU A 50 -10.00 -8.28 -3.73
N SER A 51 -11.11 -7.55 -3.58
CA SER A 51 -12.38 -7.89 -4.25
C SER A 51 -12.27 -7.84 -5.77
N GLY A 52 -11.55 -6.87 -6.33
CA GLY A 52 -11.26 -6.82 -7.77
C GLY A 52 -10.44 -8.02 -8.24
N VAL A 53 -9.41 -8.42 -7.49
CA VAL A 53 -8.62 -9.62 -7.82
C VAL A 53 -9.47 -10.89 -7.71
N ASP A 54 -10.31 -11.01 -6.68
CA ASP A 54 -11.22 -12.16 -6.51
C ASP A 54 -12.22 -12.27 -7.66
N GLN A 55 -12.74 -11.15 -8.15
CA GLN A 55 -13.63 -11.13 -9.30
C GLN A 55 -12.93 -11.61 -10.57
N LEU A 56 -11.70 -11.14 -10.85
CA LEU A 56 -10.93 -11.60 -12.01
C LEU A 56 -10.58 -13.09 -11.96
N ILE A 57 -10.30 -13.63 -10.77
CA ILE A 57 -10.08 -15.07 -10.59
C ILE A 57 -11.37 -15.85 -10.85
N LYS A 58 -12.48 -15.39 -10.29
CA LYS A 58 -13.80 -16.01 -10.46
C LYS A 58 -14.21 -16.06 -11.93
N ASP A 59 -13.91 -15.01 -12.69
CA ASP A 59 -14.22 -14.91 -14.11
C ASP A 59 -13.23 -15.69 -15.00
N GLY A 60 -12.21 -16.33 -14.41
CA GLY A 60 -11.20 -17.11 -15.14
C GLY A 60 -10.19 -16.25 -15.90
N ILE A 61 -10.12 -14.94 -15.62
CA ILE A 61 -9.22 -13.99 -16.28
C ILE A 61 -7.84 -14.01 -15.59
N ALA A 62 -7.79 -14.14 -14.26
CA ALA A 62 -6.56 -14.18 -13.49
C ALA A 62 -6.29 -15.59 -12.90
N ASP A 63 -5.04 -16.04 -12.95
CA ASP A 63 -4.60 -17.28 -12.31
C ASP A 63 -4.34 -17.05 -10.80
N PRO A 64 -5.06 -17.73 -9.88
CA PRO A 64 -4.89 -17.55 -8.45
C PRO A 64 -3.50 -17.92 -7.93
N HIS A 65 -2.71 -18.69 -8.68
CA HIS A 65 -1.36 -19.10 -8.32
C HIS A 65 -0.26 -18.21 -8.89
N ARG A 66 -0.62 -17.18 -9.68
CA ARG A 66 0.34 -16.26 -10.34
C ARG A 66 0.00 -14.80 -10.08
N LEU A 67 -0.17 -14.45 -8.81
CA LEU A 67 -0.49 -13.09 -8.40
C LEU A 67 0.75 -12.36 -7.86
N SER A 68 0.88 -11.09 -8.24
CA SER A 68 1.86 -10.16 -7.67
C SER A 68 1.17 -8.82 -7.37
N VAL A 69 1.72 -8.06 -6.42
CA VAL A 69 1.19 -6.75 -6.04
C VAL A 69 2.32 -5.73 -6.03
N GLY A 70 2.05 -4.49 -6.42
CA GLY A 70 3.10 -3.50 -6.41
C GLY A 70 2.57 -2.09 -6.61
N GLY A 71 3.34 -1.13 -6.14
CA GLY A 71 3.07 0.28 -6.40
C GLY A 71 4.08 1.22 -5.78
N TYR A 72 3.96 2.48 -6.15
CA TYR A 72 4.77 3.58 -5.64
C TYR A 72 3.94 4.55 -4.79
N SER A 73 4.58 5.20 -3.82
CA SER A 73 3.93 6.16 -2.92
C SER A 73 2.72 5.52 -2.25
N TYR A 74 1.50 6.05 -2.42
CA TYR A 74 0.28 5.43 -1.88
C TYR A 74 0.08 3.97 -2.32
N GLY A 75 0.52 3.60 -3.53
CA GLY A 75 0.53 2.20 -3.97
C GLY A 75 1.53 1.34 -3.17
N GLY A 76 2.65 1.91 -2.73
CA GLY A 76 3.63 1.25 -1.85
C GLY A 76 3.08 1.09 -0.43
N LEU A 77 2.37 2.09 0.09
CA LEU A 77 1.61 2.01 1.35
C LEU A 77 0.62 0.82 1.31
N LEU A 78 -0.21 0.78 0.27
CA LEU A 78 -1.20 -0.28 0.07
C LEU A 78 -0.54 -1.63 -0.13
N THR A 79 0.58 -1.70 -0.86
CA THR A 79 1.35 -2.93 -1.02
C THR A 79 1.82 -3.46 0.33
N ASN A 80 2.42 -2.61 1.17
CA ASN A 80 2.85 -2.98 2.52
C ASN A 80 1.69 -3.46 3.38
N TRP A 81 0.51 -2.82 3.30
CA TRP A 81 -0.66 -3.27 4.03
C TRP A 81 -1.17 -4.62 3.49
N LEU A 82 -1.37 -4.75 2.18
CA LEU A 82 -1.92 -5.95 1.53
C LEU A 82 -1.14 -7.22 1.85
N ILE A 83 0.20 -7.18 1.85
CA ILE A 83 1.04 -8.35 2.17
C ILE A 83 0.94 -8.79 3.64
N THR A 84 0.40 -7.95 4.53
CA THR A 84 0.08 -8.35 5.91
C THR A 84 -1.29 -9.04 6.02
N GLN A 85 -2.17 -8.88 5.03
CA GLN A 85 -3.56 -9.35 5.08
C GLN A 85 -3.77 -10.69 4.36
N THR A 86 -2.88 -11.05 3.43
CA THR A 86 -3.02 -12.26 2.62
C THR A 86 -1.66 -12.83 2.22
N LYS A 87 -1.66 -14.12 1.87
CA LYS A 87 -0.49 -14.87 1.40
C LYS A 87 -0.59 -15.25 -0.08
N ARG A 88 -1.60 -14.75 -0.80
CA ARG A 88 -1.89 -15.07 -2.20
C ARG A 88 -0.88 -14.49 -3.20
N PHE A 89 -0.11 -13.48 -2.80
CA PHE A 89 0.87 -12.82 -3.67
C PHE A 89 2.22 -13.51 -3.58
N ASN A 90 2.76 -13.90 -4.73
CA ASN A 90 4.06 -14.56 -4.87
C ASN A 90 5.22 -13.56 -4.81
N ALA A 91 4.97 -12.29 -5.16
CA ALA A 91 5.93 -11.21 -5.06
C ALA A 91 5.22 -9.89 -4.75
N ALA A 92 5.93 -8.99 -4.09
CA ALA A 92 5.47 -7.64 -3.79
C ALA A 92 6.53 -6.58 -4.14
N LEU A 93 6.10 -5.43 -4.64
CA LEU A 93 6.95 -4.25 -4.87
C LEU A 93 6.49 -3.07 -3.99
N SER A 94 7.31 -2.72 -3.01
CA SER A 94 7.10 -1.54 -2.16
C SER A 94 8.00 -0.39 -2.61
N GLY A 95 7.47 0.51 -3.44
CA GLY A 95 8.15 1.73 -3.86
C GLY A 95 7.73 2.92 -3.00
N ALA A 96 8.66 3.54 -2.26
CA ALA A 96 8.36 4.67 -1.37
C ALA A 96 7.11 4.41 -0.50
N GLY A 97 7.05 3.23 0.14
CA GLY A 97 5.91 2.79 0.95
C GLY A 97 6.09 3.11 2.44
N ILE A 98 5.10 3.71 3.08
CA ILE A 98 5.08 3.89 4.55
C ILE A 98 4.83 2.53 5.22
N THR A 99 5.47 2.34 6.38
CA THR A 99 5.33 1.14 7.21
C THR A 99 4.71 1.45 8.56
N ASP A 100 4.98 2.64 9.11
CA ASP A 100 4.40 3.19 10.33
C ASP A 100 3.89 4.62 10.08
N HIS A 101 2.57 4.79 10.10
CA HIS A 101 1.93 6.08 9.85
C HIS A 101 2.14 7.11 10.96
N ALA A 102 2.32 6.68 12.21
CA ALA A 102 2.59 7.60 13.31
C ALA A 102 4.02 8.15 13.20
N SER A 103 4.99 7.30 12.89
CA SER A 103 6.36 7.71 12.60
C SER A 103 6.44 8.59 11.35
N ALA A 104 5.73 8.21 10.27
CA ALA A 104 5.73 8.96 9.03
C ALA A 104 5.14 10.36 9.22
N TRP A 105 4.04 10.49 9.97
CA TRP A 105 3.46 11.80 10.33
C TRP A 105 4.51 12.74 10.95
N GLY A 106 5.37 12.25 11.83
CA GLY A 106 6.38 13.06 12.51
C GLY A 106 7.62 13.39 11.66
N THR A 107 7.79 12.77 10.50
CA THR A 107 9.04 12.83 9.72
C THR A 107 8.86 13.32 8.27
N MET A 108 7.63 13.35 7.75
CA MET A 108 7.35 13.82 6.39
C MET A 108 7.08 15.32 6.28
N ASP A 109 7.18 15.85 5.07
CA ASP A 109 6.87 17.24 4.69
C ASP A 109 5.36 17.58 4.68
N THR A 110 4.47 16.59 4.79
CA THR A 110 3.00 16.77 4.66
C THR A 110 2.17 16.06 5.73
N PRO A 111 2.40 16.35 7.02
CA PRO A 111 1.69 15.72 8.14
C PRO A 111 0.17 15.96 8.15
N ALA A 112 -0.32 17.01 7.50
CA ALA A 112 -1.74 17.36 7.45
C ALA A 112 -2.60 16.27 6.80
N PHE A 113 -2.07 15.55 5.79
CA PHE A 113 -2.80 14.45 5.14
C PHE A 113 -3.12 13.32 6.12
N HIS A 114 -2.19 12.98 7.02
CA HIS A 114 -2.41 11.94 8.02
C HIS A 114 -3.59 12.29 8.94
N LYS A 115 -3.65 13.54 9.44
CA LYS A 115 -4.80 13.98 10.23
C LYS A 115 -6.12 13.85 9.47
N TYR A 116 -6.16 14.27 8.20
CA TYR A 116 -7.38 14.21 7.39
C TYR A 116 -7.86 12.76 7.17
N PHE A 117 -6.94 11.88 6.75
CA PHE A 117 -7.26 10.49 6.40
C PHE A 117 -7.53 9.62 7.63
N PHE A 118 -6.82 9.83 8.74
CA PHE A 118 -6.98 9.03 9.96
C PHE A 118 -8.05 9.61 10.90
N GLY A 119 -8.48 10.86 10.69
CA GLY A 119 -9.48 11.52 11.53
C GLY A 119 -8.94 12.17 12.80
N GLY A 120 -7.63 12.20 12.98
CA GLY A 120 -6.95 12.76 14.14
C GLY A 120 -5.44 12.54 14.09
N PHE A 121 -4.73 13.10 15.07
CA PHE A 121 -3.30 12.86 15.28
C PHE A 121 -3.04 11.49 15.95
N PRO A 122 -1.80 10.97 15.90
CA PRO A 122 -1.47 9.66 16.48
C PRO A 122 -1.87 9.48 17.95
N TRP A 123 -1.81 10.53 18.76
CA TRP A 123 -2.23 10.48 20.18
C TRP A 123 -3.74 10.65 20.39
N GLU A 124 -4.48 11.18 19.40
CA GLU A 124 -5.94 11.35 19.48
C GLU A 124 -6.68 10.09 19.04
N VAL A 125 -6.17 9.40 18.02
CA VAL A 125 -6.78 8.20 17.44
C VAL A 125 -5.78 7.03 17.30
N PRO A 126 -5.07 6.64 18.39
CA PRO A 126 -3.97 5.68 18.33
C PRO A 126 -4.37 4.33 17.73
N TYR A 127 -5.58 3.86 18.00
CA TYR A 127 -6.07 2.57 17.46
C TYR A 127 -6.24 2.59 15.93
N ILE A 128 -6.59 3.72 15.33
CA ILE A 128 -6.69 3.84 13.86
C ILE A 128 -5.29 3.74 13.27
N TYR A 129 -4.31 4.49 13.81
CA TYR A 129 -2.92 4.41 13.36
C TYR A 129 -2.36 3.00 13.51
N GLN A 130 -2.67 2.29 14.60
CA GLN A 130 -2.21 0.91 14.82
C GLN A 130 -2.82 -0.07 13.82
N ASN A 131 -4.13 0.00 13.57
CA ASN A 131 -4.82 -0.94 12.68
C ASN A 131 -4.47 -0.74 11.20
N GLU A 132 -4.21 0.50 10.81
CA GLU A 132 -3.95 0.88 9.43
C GLU A 132 -2.45 0.89 9.09
N SER A 133 -1.55 0.88 10.09
CA SER A 133 -0.10 0.77 9.87
C SER A 133 0.35 -0.69 9.70
N PRO A 134 1.07 -1.03 8.61
CA PRO A 134 1.60 -2.38 8.38
C PRO A 134 2.49 -2.92 9.50
N ILE A 135 3.29 -2.05 10.16
CA ILE A 135 4.29 -2.44 11.17
C ILE A 135 3.75 -3.38 12.25
N TYR A 136 2.51 -3.17 12.71
CA TYR A 136 1.87 -3.97 13.77
C TYR A 136 1.40 -5.35 13.30
N GLN A 137 1.55 -5.66 12.01
CA GLN A 137 1.04 -6.87 11.37
C GLN A 137 2.12 -7.61 10.55
N LEU A 138 3.37 -7.16 10.59
CA LEU A 138 4.45 -7.68 9.74
C LEU A 138 4.83 -9.14 10.04
N THR A 139 4.53 -9.64 11.23
CA THR A 139 4.71 -11.07 11.57
C THR A 139 3.89 -12.00 10.67
N LYS A 140 2.84 -11.49 10.02
CA LYS A 140 1.98 -12.23 9.08
C LYS A 140 2.60 -12.35 7.68
N VAL A 141 3.55 -11.48 7.32
CA VAL A 141 4.07 -11.37 5.95
C VAL A 141 4.89 -12.61 5.58
N ARG A 142 4.58 -13.20 4.43
CA ARG A 142 5.35 -14.29 3.82
C ARG A 142 5.80 -14.00 2.38
N THR A 143 5.20 -13.01 1.75
CA THR A 143 5.50 -12.61 0.37
C THR A 143 6.92 -12.03 0.27
N PRO A 144 7.79 -12.57 -0.61
CA PRO A 144 9.04 -11.91 -1.00
C PRO A 144 8.76 -10.48 -1.48
N THR A 145 9.46 -9.50 -0.90
CA THR A 145 9.17 -8.08 -1.12
C THR A 145 10.41 -7.36 -1.63
N HIS A 146 10.32 -6.76 -2.81
CA HIS A 146 11.32 -5.83 -3.33
C HIS A 146 11.01 -4.42 -2.82
N ILE A 147 11.98 -3.78 -2.17
CA ILE A 147 11.83 -2.48 -1.54
C ILE A 147 12.65 -1.47 -2.34
N ILE A 148 12.00 -0.40 -2.80
CA ILE A 148 12.66 0.70 -3.51
C ILE A 148 12.38 2.00 -2.76
N THR A 149 13.43 2.75 -2.45
CA THR A 149 13.34 4.01 -1.72
C THR A 149 14.34 5.02 -2.26
N ALA A 150 14.05 6.30 -2.10
CA ALA A 150 14.99 7.39 -2.38
C ALA A 150 15.44 8.00 -1.05
N GLU A 151 16.75 8.06 -0.82
CA GLU A 151 17.30 8.51 0.46
C GLU A 151 16.88 9.94 0.83
N GLY A 152 16.75 10.82 -0.16
CA GLY A 152 16.33 12.21 0.01
C GLY A 152 14.81 12.46 -0.08
N ASP A 153 13.97 11.43 -0.04
CA ASP A 153 12.51 11.59 -0.11
C ASP A 153 11.96 12.22 1.16
N MET A 154 11.58 13.50 1.10
CA MET A 154 10.95 14.23 2.21
C MET A 154 9.46 13.91 2.36
N ARG A 155 8.83 13.31 1.35
CA ARG A 155 7.41 12.91 1.36
C ARG A 155 7.24 11.59 2.07
N ILE A 156 8.06 10.60 1.71
CA ILE A 156 8.10 9.28 2.34
C ILE A 156 9.53 9.03 2.81
N PRO A 157 9.87 9.42 4.06
CA PRO A 157 11.23 9.28 4.57
C PRO A 157 11.76 7.85 4.44
N ALA A 158 13.01 7.70 3.99
CA ALA A 158 13.65 6.40 3.75
C ALA A 158 13.67 5.49 5.00
N SER A 159 13.56 6.08 6.20
CA SER A 159 13.39 5.35 7.47
C SER A 159 12.22 4.36 7.43
N GLN A 160 11.15 4.64 6.68
CA GLN A 160 10.02 3.72 6.49
C GLN A 160 10.44 2.44 5.78
N SER A 161 11.26 2.56 4.73
CA SER A 161 11.80 1.41 4.00
C SER A 161 12.78 0.60 4.86
N TYR A 162 13.61 1.26 5.67
CA TYR A 162 14.48 0.57 6.63
C TYR A 162 13.69 -0.17 7.71
N MET A 163 12.56 0.39 8.20
CA MET A 163 11.69 -0.32 9.13
C MET A 163 11.11 -1.59 8.50
N LEU A 164 10.62 -1.51 7.26
CA LEU A 164 10.10 -2.67 6.54
C LEU A 164 11.18 -3.73 6.34
N GLU A 165 12.35 -3.34 5.83
CA GLU A 165 13.47 -4.25 5.58
C GLU A 165 13.87 -5.01 6.85
N ARG A 166 14.12 -4.29 7.95
CA ARG A 166 14.47 -4.89 9.24
C ARG A 166 13.38 -5.80 9.75
N ALA A 167 12.12 -5.37 9.69
CA ALA A 167 11.01 -6.18 10.17
C ALA A 167 10.80 -7.46 9.34
N LEU A 168 11.11 -7.43 8.03
CA LEU A 168 11.07 -8.64 7.18
C LEU A 168 12.31 -9.52 7.36
N TYR A 169 13.44 -8.95 7.79
CA TYR A 169 14.68 -9.68 8.07
C TYR A 169 14.64 -10.39 9.43
N TYR A 170 14.18 -9.72 10.49
CA TYR A 170 14.18 -10.22 11.87
C TYR A 170 12.89 -10.95 12.29
N ARG A 171 12.03 -11.32 11.34
CA ARG A 171 10.77 -12.04 11.59
C ARG A 171 10.95 -13.52 11.91
#